data_AF-A0A7Y5TXJ6-F1
#
_entry.id   AF-A0A7Y5TXJ6-F1
#
_cell.length_a   1.000
_cell.length_b   1.000
_cell.length_c   1.000
_cell.angle_alpha   90.00
_cell.angle_beta   90.00
_cell.angle_gamma   90.00
#
_symmetry.space_group_name_H-M   'P 1'
#
loop_
_entity.id
_entity.type
_entity.pdbx_description
1 polymer ?
#
loop_
_entity_poly.entity_id
_entity_poly.type
_entity_poly.pdbx_seq_one_letter_code
_entity_poly.pdbx_strand_id
1 'polypeptide(L)'
;MSLRPLHLSALLGSLALAACGVGNRILGTVATPDQATARFVNATVTSLDLAKSGVVNTGNGNIVPGGAVSCFPVPDLVNPGITIRQAGTTTDLAGFAPRFSAGGRYTLVGFPNATGGIQFATVPTATVPNVGRSALRVFNASPTITSADLYFTVPGTAFGAARETGVVFGASSGSFDVPAGTVQVRLVSAGPVVTDLGSFVLAPDRSYTIIATSATAPVLVPDC
;
A
#
# COMPACT_ATOMS: atom_id res chain seq x y z
N MET A 1 84.62 1.47 -20.06
CA MET A 1 84.03 2.11 -18.86
C MET A 1 82.59 2.46 -19.22
N SER A 2 81.64 1.51 -19.23
CA SER A 2 80.81 1.07 -18.10
C SER A 2 80.57 2.14 -17.04
N LEU A 3 79.37 2.76 -17.06
CA LEU A 3 78.55 3.18 -15.92
C LEU A 3 77.11 3.40 -16.42
N ARG A 4 76.18 2.56 -15.94
CA ARG A 4 74.70 2.72 -15.96
C ARG A 4 74.28 3.35 -14.60
N PRO A 5 72.98 3.46 -14.26
CA PRO A 5 71.86 4.24 -14.82
C PRO A 5 71.22 5.15 -13.74
N LEU A 6 70.21 5.96 -14.08
CA LEU A 6 69.21 6.44 -13.11
C LEU A 6 67.81 6.36 -13.72
N HIS A 7 67.02 5.41 -13.21
CA HIS A 7 65.62 5.21 -13.55
C HIS A 7 64.76 6.17 -12.72
N LEU A 8 63.96 7.00 -13.40
CA LEU A 8 62.92 7.81 -12.79
C LEU A 8 61.57 7.12 -13.05
N SER A 9 61.03 6.43 -12.05
CA SER A 9 59.70 5.82 -12.10
C SER A 9 58.66 6.85 -11.66
N ALA A 10 57.86 7.36 -12.59
CA ALA A 10 56.67 8.16 -12.28
C ALA A 10 55.45 7.22 -12.13
N LEU A 11 54.96 7.06 -10.90
CA LEU A 11 53.65 6.47 -10.62
C LEU A 11 52.57 7.46 -11.09
N LEU A 12 51.83 7.13 -12.14
CA LEU A 12 50.52 7.75 -12.39
C LEU A 12 49.47 7.01 -11.55
N GLY A 13 48.88 7.71 -10.58
CA GLY A 13 47.74 7.24 -9.81
C GLY A 13 46.46 7.32 -10.62
N SER A 14 45.85 6.16 -10.88
CA SER A 14 44.51 6.04 -11.45
C SER A 14 43.47 6.47 -10.40
N LEU A 15 42.82 7.62 -10.58
CA LEU A 15 41.58 7.92 -9.86
C LEU A 15 40.45 7.06 -10.43
N ALA A 16 40.12 5.96 -9.76
CA ALA A 16 38.86 5.26 -9.97
C ALA A 16 37.75 6.04 -9.24
N LEU A 17 36.88 6.72 -10.00
CA LEU A 17 35.57 7.11 -9.48
C LEU A 17 34.74 5.83 -9.31
N ALA A 18 34.69 5.31 -8.09
CA ALA A 18 33.69 4.33 -7.68
C ALA A 18 32.36 5.06 -7.48
N ALA A 19 31.51 5.08 -8.50
CA ALA A 19 30.09 5.37 -8.32
C ALA A 19 29.43 4.18 -7.62
N CYS A 20 29.51 4.17 -6.29
CA CYS A 20 28.73 3.29 -5.43
C CYS A 20 27.26 3.71 -5.49
N GLY A 21 26.41 2.86 -6.06
CA GLY A 21 24.97 3.08 -6.06
C GLY A 21 24.15 2.16 -6.96
N VAL A 22 24.62 0.96 -7.33
CA VAL A 22 23.73 -0.07 -7.89
C VAL A 22 22.97 -0.73 -6.74
N GLY A 23 22.00 0.01 -6.19
CA GLY A 23 20.91 -0.62 -5.47
C GLY A 23 20.21 -1.54 -6.45
N ASN A 24 20.27 -2.85 -6.19
CA ASN A 24 19.52 -3.87 -6.91
C ASN A 24 18.04 -3.47 -6.98
N ARG A 25 17.66 -2.82 -8.08
CA ARG A 25 16.26 -2.75 -8.51
C ARG A 25 15.95 -4.15 -8.99
N ILE A 26 15.42 -4.97 -8.09
CA ILE A 26 14.82 -6.26 -8.45
C ILE A 26 13.86 -5.98 -9.59
N LEU A 27 14.07 -6.66 -10.72
CA LEU A 27 13.21 -6.68 -11.90
C LEU A 27 11.86 -7.33 -11.54
N GLY A 28 11.07 -6.65 -10.70
CA GLY A 28 9.63 -6.67 -10.89
C GLY A 28 9.37 -5.83 -12.14
N THR A 29 8.61 -6.38 -13.09
CA THR A 29 8.13 -5.67 -14.28
C THR A 29 7.82 -4.23 -13.94
N VAL A 30 8.72 -3.31 -14.33
CA VAL A 30 8.50 -1.89 -14.20
C VAL A 30 7.31 -1.63 -15.11
N ALA A 31 6.16 -1.28 -14.52
CA ALA A 31 5.06 -0.70 -15.26
C ALA A 31 5.68 0.34 -16.20
N THR A 32 5.52 0.17 -17.52
CA THR A 32 5.90 1.24 -18.45
C THR A 32 5.12 2.50 -18.02
N PRO A 33 5.59 3.72 -18.32
CA PRO A 33 4.89 4.93 -17.89
C PRO A 33 3.40 4.95 -18.27
N ASP A 34 3.00 4.13 -19.25
CA ASP A 34 1.62 3.95 -19.70
C ASP A 34 0.79 2.92 -18.90
N GLN A 35 1.38 2.22 -17.93
CA GLN A 35 0.71 1.21 -17.11
C GLN A 35 0.51 1.70 -15.68
N ALA A 36 -0.54 1.18 -15.03
CA ALA A 36 -0.71 1.33 -13.59
C ALA A 36 -0.15 0.10 -12.86
N THR A 37 0.07 0.21 -11.56
CA THR A 37 0.34 -0.93 -10.68
C THR A 37 -0.77 -1.03 -9.64
N ALA A 38 -1.27 -2.22 -9.40
CA ALA A 38 -2.33 -2.43 -8.43
C ALA A 38 -2.04 -3.63 -7.52
N ARG A 39 -2.69 -3.64 -6.37
CA ARG A 39 -2.87 -4.85 -5.56
C ARG A 39 -4.29 -4.91 -5.02
N PHE A 40 -4.78 -6.11 -4.75
CA PHE A 40 -6.08 -6.33 -4.12
C PHE A 40 -5.91 -6.74 -2.65
N VAL A 41 -6.78 -6.21 -1.80
CA VAL A 41 -6.87 -6.49 -0.37
C VAL A 41 -8.30 -6.90 -0.04
N ASN A 42 -8.44 -8.05 0.61
CA ASN A 42 -9.72 -8.54 1.08
C ASN A 42 -9.96 -8.07 2.52
N ALA A 43 -10.75 -7.01 2.67
CA ALA A 43 -11.25 -6.52 3.95
C ALA A 43 -12.68 -7.01 4.26
N THR A 44 -13.17 -8.02 3.53
CA THR A 44 -14.48 -8.66 3.78
C THR A 44 -14.37 -9.76 4.83
N VAL A 45 -15.48 -10.47 5.06
CA VAL A 45 -15.57 -11.62 5.98
C VAL A 45 -15.54 -12.98 5.27
N THR A 46 -15.50 -13.01 3.94
CA THR A 46 -15.45 -14.23 3.13
C THR A 46 -14.16 -14.27 2.31
N SER A 47 -13.71 -15.46 1.90
CA SER A 47 -12.58 -15.58 0.98
C SER A 47 -12.97 -15.15 -0.44
N LEU A 48 -12.08 -14.44 -1.11
CA LEU A 48 -12.27 -13.93 -2.47
C LEU A 48 -11.17 -14.41 -3.42
N ASP A 49 -11.49 -14.45 -4.71
CA ASP A 49 -10.52 -14.67 -5.78
C ASP A 49 -10.37 -13.40 -6.63
N LEU A 50 -9.15 -13.11 -7.08
CA LEU A 50 -8.84 -12.06 -8.05
C LEU A 50 -8.58 -12.70 -9.42
N ALA A 51 -9.54 -12.60 -10.33
CA ALA A 51 -9.34 -13.04 -11.71
C ALA A 51 -8.75 -11.92 -12.58
N LYS A 52 -7.80 -12.28 -13.44
CA LYS A 52 -7.23 -11.40 -14.47
C LYS A 52 -7.51 -12.03 -15.82
N SER A 53 -8.22 -11.29 -16.68
CA SER A 53 -8.77 -11.79 -17.94
C SER A 53 -9.56 -13.09 -17.75
N GLY A 54 -10.36 -13.16 -16.69
CA GLY A 54 -11.19 -14.32 -16.35
C GLY A 54 -10.47 -15.48 -15.64
N VAL A 55 -9.13 -15.42 -15.49
CA VAL A 55 -8.32 -16.50 -14.92
C VAL A 55 -7.82 -16.15 -13.52
N VAL A 56 -7.97 -17.07 -12.57
CA VAL A 56 -7.41 -16.95 -11.21
C VAL A 56 -6.04 -17.63 -11.18
N ASN A 57 -4.97 -16.83 -11.24
CA ASN A 57 -3.60 -17.34 -11.18
C ASN A 57 -3.20 -17.74 -9.75
N THR A 58 -2.10 -18.49 -9.62
CA THR A 58 -1.50 -18.79 -8.31
C THR A 58 -1.25 -17.50 -7.51
N GLY A 59 -1.63 -17.49 -6.23
CA GLY A 59 -1.53 -16.33 -5.35
C GLY A 59 -2.69 -15.34 -5.46
N ASN A 60 -3.61 -15.53 -6.41
CA ASN A 60 -4.81 -14.73 -6.56
C ASN A 60 -6.10 -15.45 -6.10
N GLY A 61 -6.01 -16.73 -5.74
CA GLY A 61 -7.15 -17.51 -5.24
C GLY A 61 -7.16 -17.62 -3.72
N ASN A 62 -8.33 -17.86 -3.14
CA ASN A 62 -8.58 -18.04 -1.72
C ASN A 62 -7.93 -16.94 -0.86
N ILE A 63 -8.10 -15.68 -1.28
CA ILE A 63 -7.63 -14.51 -0.54
C ILE A 63 -8.53 -14.40 0.68
N VAL A 64 -8.05 -14.89 1.82
CA VAL A 64 -8.78 -14.88 3.09
C VAL A 64 -9.03 -13.46 3.60
N PRO A 65 -10.00 -13.25 4.51
CA PRO A 65 -10.16 -11.98 5.23
C PRO A 65 -8.84 -11.47 5.81
N GLY A 66 -8.54 -10.19 5.59
CA GLY A 66 -7.26 -9.55 5.94
C GLY A 66 -6.10 -9.86 4.99
N GLY A 67 -6.29 -10.78 4.03
CA GLY A 67 -5.31 -11.16 3.03
C GLY A 67 -5.19 -10.15 1.90
N ALA A 68 -4.04 -10.16 1.23
CA ALA A 68 -3.76 -9.32 0.07
C ALA A 68 -2.94 -10.08 -0.97
N VAL A 69 -3.09 -9.70 -2.23
CA VAL A 69 -2.23 -10.20 -3.31
C VAL A 69 -0.95 -9.37 -3.43
N SER A 70 0.05 -9.93 -4.11
CA SER A 70 1.24 -9.19 -4.52
C SER A 70 0.87 -8.10 -5.55
N CYS A 71 1.65 -7.03 -5.62
CA CYS A 71 1.48 -6.01 -6.64
C CYS A 71 1.61 -6.60 -8.05
N PHE A 72 0.77 -6.13 -8.96
CA PHE A 72 0.76 -6.56 -10.36
C PHE A 72 0.56 -5.37 -11.30
N PRO A 73 1.12 -5.42 -12.51
CA PRO A 73 0.90 -4.38 -13.51
C PRO A 73 -0.52 -4.47 -14.08
N VAL A 74 -1.08 -3.31 -14.41
CA VAL A 74 -2.36 -3.14 -15.09
C VAL A 74 -2.08 -2.51 -16.46
N PRO A 75 -1.99 -3.33 -17.53
CA PRO A 75 -1.57 -2.85 -18.84
C PRO A 75 -2.65 -2.08 -19.60
N ASP A 76 -3.91 -2.50 -19.49
CA ASP A 76 -5.05 -1.79 -20.07
C ASP A 76 -5.76 -0.99 -18.97
N LEU A 77 -5.71 0.33 -19.06
CA LEU A 77 -6.30 1.23 -18.06
C LEU A 77 -7.80 1.45 -18.27
N VAL A 78 -8.31 1.14 -19.47
CA VAL A 78 -9.72 1.32 -19.85
C VAL A 78 -10.50 0.04 -19.58
N ASN A 79 -9.96 -1.10 -19.99
CA ASN A 79 -10.55 -2.43 -19.80
C ASN A 79 -9.55 -3.35 -19.09
N PRO A 80 -9.29 -3.16 -17.79
CA PRO A 80 -8.21 -3.86 -17.09
C PRO A 80 -8.39 -5.39 -17.02
N GLY A 81 -9.59 -5.90 -17.33
CA GLY A 81 -9.89 -7.34 -17.28
C GLY A 81 -9.77 -7.92 -15.87
N ILE A 82 -9.80 -7.10 -14.83
CA ILE A 82 -9.71 -7.52 -13.44
C ILE A 82 -11.13 -7.72 -12.92
N THR A 83 -11.41 -8.88 -12.35
CA THR A 83 -12.68 -9.17 -11.68
C THR A 83 -12.44 -9.81 -10.32
N ILE A 84 -13.42 -9.72 -9.43
CA ILE A 84 -13.40 -10.37 -8.12
C ILE A 84 -14.50 -11.42 -8.08
N ARG A 85 -14.22 -12.58 -7.50
CA ARG A 85 -15.19 -13.66 -7.30
C ARG A 85 -15.22 -14.07 -5.84
N GLN A 86 -16.31 -14.69 -5.42
CA GLN A 86 -16.28 -15.47 -4.18
C GLN A 86 -15.39 -16.70 -4.42
N ALA A 87 -14.52 -17.01 -3.45
CA ALA A 87 -13.57 -18.11 -3.62
C ALA A 87 -14.28 -19.44 -3.95
N GLY A 88 -13.76 -20.15 -4.95
CA GLY A 88 -14.34 -21.42 -5.41
C GLY A 88 -15.54 -21.28 -6.35
N THR A 89 -15.86 -20.06 -6.80
CA THR A 89 -16.91 -19.80 -7.79
C THR A 89 -16.31 -19.27 -9.10
N THR A 90 -17.09 -19.32 -10.18
CA THR A 90 -16.72 -18.74 -11.49
C THR A 90 -17.47 -17.45 -11.81
N THR A 91 -18.40 -17.03 -10.94
CA THR A 91 -19.24 -15.86 -11.13
C THR A 91 -18.55 -14.61 -10.61
N ASP A 92 -18.40 -13.60 -11.47
CA ASP A 92 -17.86 -12.30 -11.08
C ASP A 92 -18.85 -11.54 -10.19
N LEU A 93 -18.34 -10.95 -9.12
CA LEU A 93 -19.09 -10.07 -8.24
C LEU A 93 -19.34 -8.72 -8.93
N ALA A 94 -20.58 -8.25 -8.85
CA ALA A 94 -20.98 -6.98 -9.42
C ALA A 94 -20.39 -5.78 -8.66
N GLY A 95 -20.31 -4.62 -9.32
CA GLY A 95 -19.88 -3.36 -8.70
C GLY A 95 -18.36 -3.16 -8.62
N PHE A 96 -17.56 -4.14 -9.02
CA PHE A 96 -16.12 -3.98 -9.16
C PHE A 96 -15.76 -3.29 -10.48
N ALA A 97 -15.55 -1.98 -10.44
CA ALA A 97 -15.21 -1.16 -11.60
C ALA A 97 -14.03 -0.22 -11.28
N PRO A 98 -12.81 -0.75 -11.13
CA PRO A 98 -11.65 0.07 -10.79
C PRO A 98 -11.29 1.03 -11.93
N ARG A 99 -10.76 2.20 -11.56
CA ARG A 99 -10.29 3.22 -12.51
C ARG A 99 -8.83 3.51 -12.28
N PHE A 100 -8.06 3.51 -13.35
CA PHE A 100 -6.61 3.68 -13.31
C PHE A 100 -6.16 4.87 -14.15
N SER A 101 -5.00 5.41 -13.81
CA SER A 101 -4.29 6.40 -14.60
C SER A 101 -2.86 5.91 -14.84
N ALA A 102 -2.28 6.32 -15.97
CA ALA A 102 -0.93 5.95 -16.38
C ALA A 102 0.09 6.30 -15.28
N GLY A 103 0.99 5.36 -14.96
CA GLY A 103 1.97 5.48 -13.89
C GLY A 103 1.39 5.45 -12.46
N GLY A 104 0.07 5.38 -12.32
CA GLY A 104 -0.60 5.36 -11.03
C GLY A 104 -0.39 4.07 -10.27
N ARG A 105 -0.46 4.15 -8.94
CA ARG A 105 -0.35 3.00 -8.04
C ARG A 105 -1.57 2.94 -7.14
N TYR A 106 -2.12 1.74 -6.95
CA TYR A 106 -3.44 1.58 -6.34
C TYR A 106 -3.54 0.36 -5.43
N THR A 107 -4.31 0.51 -4.36
CA THR A 107 -4.85 -0.57 -3.54
C THR A 107 -6.34 -0.71 -3.84
N LEU A 108 -6.71 -1.85 -4.39
CA LEU A 108 -8.09 -2.26 -4.63
C LEU A 108 -8.59 -2.95 -3.35
N VAL A 109 -9.70 -2.49 -2.79
CA VAL A 109 -10.21 -2.98 -1.51
C VAL A 109 -11.59 -3.58 -1.74
N GLY A 110 -11.78 -4.85 -1.37
CA GLY A 110 -13.11 -5.42 -1.16
C GLY A 110 -13.49 -5.29 0.31
N PHE A 111 -14.63 -4.72 0.65
CA PHE A 111 -15.06 -4.48 2.03
C PHE A 111 -16.58 -4.65 2.19
N PRO A 112 -17.10 -4.95 3.40
CA PRO A 112 -18.52 -5.18 3.60
C PRO A 112 -19.29 -3.86 3.70
N ASN A 113 -20.49 -3.82 3.16
CA ASN A 113 -21.50 -2.82 3.47
C ASN A 113 -22.17 -3.13 4.82
N ALA A 114 -23.08 -2.25 5.26
CA ALA A 114 -23.80 -2.41 6.53
C ALA A 114 -24.66 -3.69 6.63
N THR A 115 -25.04 -4.31 5.51
CA THR A 115 -25.83 -5.55 5.47
C THR A 115 -24.97 -6.79 5.15
N GLY A 116 -23.64 -6.67 5.13
CA GLY A 116 -22.71 -7.77 4.84
C GLY A 116 -22.49 -8.06 3.35
N GLY A 117 -23.10 -7.30 2.43
CA GLY A 117 -22.80 -7.37 1.00
C GLY A 117 -21.42 -6.78 0.69
N ILE A 118 -20.76 -7.25 -0.38
CA ILE A 118 -19.42 -6.79 -0.74
C ILE A 118 -19.51 -5.51 -1.59
N GLN A 119 -18.70 -4.52 -1.24
CA GLN A 119 -18.44 -3.31 -2.00
C GLN A 119 -16.95 -3.20 -2.31
N PHE A 120 -16.62 -2.31 -3.26
CA PHE A 120 -15.27 -2.17 -3.75
C PHE A 120 -14.84 -0.71 -3.81
N ALA A 121 -13.56 -0.46 -3.52
CA ALA A 121 -12.93 0.84 -3.68
C ALA A 121 -11.58 0.70 -4.39
N THR A 122 -11.23 1.74 -5.16
CA THR A 122 -9.89 1.91 -5.74
C THR A 122 -9.22 3.06 -5.01
N VAL A 123 -8.25 2.74 -4.16
CA VAL A 123 -7.55 3.70 -3.32
C VAL A 123 -6.19 3.99 -3.96
N PRO A 124 -5.89 5.22 -4.41
CA PRO A 124 -4.55 5.54 -4.85
C PRO A 124 -3.58 5.46 -3.68
N THR A 125 -2.33 5.10 -3.94
CA THR A 125 -1.28 5.03 -2.92
C THR A 125 -1.09 6.37 -2.22
N ALA A 126 -0.54 6.32 -1.00
CA ALA A 126 -0.10 7.51 -0.30
C ALA A 126 1.01 8.22 -1.10
N THR A 127 1.17 9.51 -0.85
CA THR A 127 2.18 10.35 -1.51
C THR A 127 3.58 9.83 -1.22
N VAL A 128 4.56 10.23 -2.01
CA VAL A 128 5.97 9.92 -1.73
C VAL A 128 6.37 10.62 -0.42
N PRO A 129 6.91 9.90 0.58
CA PRO A 129 7.35 10.52 1.83
C PRO A 129 8.63 11.33 1.63
N ASN A 130 8.88 12.24 2.56
CA ASN A 130 10.20 12.86 2.67
C ASN A 130 11.25 11.81 3.08
N VAL A 131 12.51 12.07 2.73
CA VAL A 131 13.62 11.14 3.00
C VAL A 131 13.71 10.80 4.49
N GLY A 132 13.80 9.52 4.81
CA GLY A 132 13.87 8.98 6.17
C GLY A 132 12.52 8.88 6.88
N ARG A 133 11.41 9.21 6.21
CA ARG A 133 10.05 9.19 6.77
C ARG A 133 9.15 8.21 6.04
N SER A 134 7.93 8.04 6.52
CA SER A 134 6.93 7.16 5.91
C SER A 134 5.68 7.95 5.55
N ALA A 135 5.00 7.59 4.49
CA ALA A 135 3.70 8.15 4.17
C ALA A 135 2.62 7.18 4.65
N LEU A 136 1.60 7.71 5.32
CA LEU A 136 0.52 6.91 5.88
C LEU A 136 -0.84 7.45 5.44
N ARG A 137 -1.74 6.55 5.09
CA ARG A 137 -3.15 6.79 4.81
C ARG A 137 -3.99 5.75 5.54
N VAL A 138 -5.22 6.11 5.88
CA VAL A 138 -6.23 5.17 6.38
C VAL A 138 -7.41 5.13 5.42
N PHE A 139 -7.85 3.92 5.06
CA PHE A 139 -9.12 3.68 4.39
C PHE A 139 -10.10 3.07 5.39
N ASN A 140 -11.26 3.70 5.55
CA ASN A 140 -12.29 3.22 6.45
C ASN A 140 -13.18 2.19 5.75
N ALA A 141 -12.83 0.91 5.90
CA ALA A 141 -13.60 -0.23 5.40
C ALA A 141 -14.61 -0.76 6.44
N SER A 142 -14.80 -0.07 7.57
CA SER A 142 -15.62 -0.53 8.68
C SER A 142 -17.02 0.08 8.63
N PRO A 143 -18.08 -0.70 8.35
CA PRO A 143 -19.44 -0.18 8.33
C PRO A 143 -19.96 0.28 9.71
N THR A 144 -19.28 -0.10 10.80
CA THR A 144 -19.61 0.36 12.16
C THR A 144 -18.99 1.71 12.50
N ILE A 145 -18.04 2.19 11.69
CA ILE A 145 -17.41 3.50 11.81
C ILE A 145 -17.95 4.38 10.68
N THR A 146 -19.11 5.01 10.91
CA THR A 146 -19.75 5.85 9.88
C THR A 146 -18.91 7.08 9.52
N SER A 147 -18.27 7.68 10.52
CA SER A 147 -17.31 8.77 10.40
C SER A 147 -16.44 8.82 11.66
N ALA A 148 -15.15 9.08 11.50
CA ALA A 148 -14.22 9.20 12.62
C ALA A 148 -13.09 10.19 12.36
N ASP A 149 -12.61 10.78 13.44
CA ASP A 149 -11.39 11.57 13.47
C ASP A 149 -10.18 10.64 13.63
N LEU A 150 -9.14 10.93 12.87
CA LEU A 150 -7.96 10.09 12.74
C LEU A 150 -6.82 10.61 13.61
N TYR A 151 -6.25 9.73 14.43
CA TYR A 151 -5.12 10.05 15.30
C TYR A 151 -3.94 9.13 15.04
N PHE A 152 -2.75 9.74 14.92
CA PHE A 152 -1.46 9.05 14.88
C PHE A 152 -0.62 9.49 16.06
N THR A 153 -0.27 8.55 16.92
CA THR A 153 0.47 8.81 18.16
C THR A 153 1.61 7.81 18.33
N VAL A 154 2.58 8.14 19.17
CA VAL A 154 3.49 7.09 19.69
C VAL A 154 2.69 6.21 20.65
N PRO A 155 2.90 4.88 20.69
CA PRO A 155 2.19 4.02 21.62
C PRO A 155 2.26 4.53 23.08
N GLY A 156 1.11 4.58 23.75
CA GLY A 156 1.00 5.04 25.15
C GLY A 156 0.96 6.56 25.34
N THR A 157 1.05 7.36 24.28
CA THR A 157 0.91 8.82 24.37
C THR A 157 -0.56 9.26 24.32
N ALA A 158 -0.86 10.38 25.00
CA ALA A 158 -2.18 10.99 25.01
C ALA A 158 -2.56 11.55 23.64
N PHE A 159 -3.87 11.73 23.39
CA PHE A 159 -4.35 12.35 22.16
C PHE A 159 -3.92 13.82 22.08
N GLY A 160 -3.41 14.20 20.90
CA GLY A 160 -3.23 15.60 20.50
C GLY A 160 -4.40 16.07 19.63
N ALA A 161 -4.11 16.88 18.62
CA ALA A 161 -5.07 17.20 17.57
C ALA A 161 -5.26 16.01 16.61
N ALA A 162 -6.47 15.86 16.08
CA ALA A 162 -6.72 14.92 14.99
C ALA A 162 -5.86 15.29 13.78
N ARG A 163 -5.34 14.28 13.08
CA ARG A 163 -4.63 14.46 11.80
C ARG A 163 -5.59 14.79 10.68
N GLU A 164 -6.79 14.24 10.75
CA GLU A 164 -7.91 14.55 9.88
C GLU A 164 -9.20 14.24 10.59
N THR A 165 -10.22 15.02 10.27
CA THR A 165 -11.54 14.91 10.87
C THR A 165 -12.53 14.36 9.87
N GLY A 166 -13.44 13.50 10.35
CA GLY A 166 -14.58 13.05 9.55
C GLY A 166 -14.24 12.08 8.40
N VAL A 167 -13.32 11.14 8.60
CA VAL A 167 -13.05 10.06 7.64
C VAL A 167 -14.24 9.11 7.60
N VAL A 168 -15.09 9.28 6.59
CA VAL A 168 -16.35 8.52 6.45
C VAL A 168 -16.12 7.07 5.99
N PHE A 169 -17.10 6.21 6.27
CA PHE A 169 -17.13 4.84 5.75
C PHE A 169 -17.01 4.81 4.22
N GLY A 170 -16.16 3.91 3.71
CA GLY A 170 -15.90 3.75 2.28
C GLY A 170 -14.97 4.82 1.68
N ALA A 171 -14.41 5.71 2.50
CA ALA A 171 -13.48 6.76 2.07
C ALA A 171 -12.07 6.56 2.63
N SER A 172 -11.12 7.21 1.97
CA SER A 172 -9.73 7.30 2.43
C SER A 172 -9.49 8.67 3.06
N SER A 173 -8.66 8.71 4.08
CA SER A 173 -8.02 9.93 4.54
C SER A 173 -7.12 10.53 3.45
N GLY A 174 -6.63 11.74 3.70
CA GLY A 174 -5.42 12.27 3.09
C GLY A 174 -4.18 11.38 3.36
N SER A 175 -3.07 11.76 2.72
CA SER A 175 -1.77 11.14 2.94
C SER A 175 -0.95 12.00 3.90
N PHE A 176 -0.36 11.37 4.91
CA PHE A 176 0.40 12.05 5.96
C PHE A 176 1.84 11.60 5.98
N ASP A 177 2.76 12.57 6.00
CA ASP A 177 4.18 12.30 6.23
C ASP A 177 4.44 12.11 7.73
N VAL A 178 4.70 10.87 8.14
CA VAL A 178 4.90 10.48 9.55
C VAL A 178 6.33 9.98 9.78
N PRO A 179 6.88 10.13 11.00
CA PRO A 179 8.17 9.52 11.31
C PRO A 179 8.14 8.01 11.06
N ALA A 180 9.22 7.46 10.50
CA ALA A 180 9.42 6.02 10.47
C ALA A 180 9.55 5.46 11.91
N GLY A 181 9.25 4.18 12.09
CA GLY A 181 9.19 3.52 13.39
C GLY A 181 7.77 3.17 13.81
N THR A 182 7.55 3.01 15.11
CA THR A 182 6.25 2.55 15.63
C THR A 182 5.25 3.70 15.76
N VAL A 183 4.10 3.55 15.11
CA VAL A 183 2.96 4.46 15.23
C VAL A 183 1.74 3.69 15.74
N GLN A 184 1.00 4.27 16.67
CA GLN A 184 -0.33 3.83 17.07
C GLN A 184 -1.38 4.62 16.29
N VAL A 185 -2.35 3.92 15.73
CA VAL A 185 -3.41 4.51 14.91
C VAL A 185 -4.75 4.28 15.59
N ARG A 186 -5.51 5.34 15.79
CA ARG A 186 -6.82 5.29 16.45
C ARG A 186 -7.83 6.13 15.67
N LEU A 187 -9.06 5.65 15.65
CA LEU A 187 -10.22 6.33 15.09
C LEU A 187 -11.15 6.73 16.24
N VAL A 188 -11.58 7.99 16.28
CA VAL A 188 -12.53 8.49 17.28
C VAL A 188 -13.80 8.91 16.57
N SER A 189 -14.88 8.16 16.76
CA SER A 189 -16.20 8.53 16.21
C SER A 189 -16.96 9.42 17.19
N ALA A 190 -18.09 9.99 16.77
CA ALA A 190 -18.89 10.89 17.60
C ALA A 190 -19.24 10.25 18.96
N GLY A 191 -18.72 10.84 20.05
CA GLY A 191 -18.84 10.33 21.42
C GLY A 191 -17.50 9.84 21.98
N PRO A 192 -17.50 9.07 23.10
CA PRO A 192 -16.27 8.55 23.72
C PRO A 192 -15.71 7.30 23.02
N VAL A 193 -16.22 6.95 21.83
CA VAL A 193 -15.89 5.69 21.17
C VAL A 193 -14.55 5.83 20.45
N VAL A 194 -13.51 5.31 21.09
CA VAL A 194 -12.19 5.14 20.50
C VAL A 194 -12.08 3.73 19.94
N THR A 195 -11.89 3.61 18.63
CA THR A 195 -11.47 2.36 18.01
C THR A 195 -9.96 2.40 17.83
N ASP A 196 -9.25 1.56 18.58
CA ASP A 196 -7.81 1.39 18.42
C ASP A 196 -7.52 0.42 17.27
N LEU A 197 -6.86 0.91 16.23
CA LEU A 197 -6.39 0.07 15.12
C LEU A 197 -5.06 -0.62 15.47
N GLY A 198 -4.47 -0.29 16.62
CA GLY A 198 -3.24 -0.89 17.10
C GLY A 198 -1.98 -0.14 16.67
N SER A 199 -0.84 -0.81 16.86
CA SER A 199 0.49 -0.26 16.57
C SER A 199 1.11 -0.89 15.34
N PHE A 200 1.71 -0.07 14.49
CA PHE A 200 2.31 -0.46 13.23
C PHE A 200 3.76 0.00 13.18
N VAL A 201 4.65 -0.83 12.65
CA VAL A 201 6.05 -0.49 12.43
C VAL A 201 6.24 -0.07 10.98
N LEU A 202 6.58 1.20 10.77
CA LEU A 202 6.76 1.78 9.46
C LEU A 202 8.25 1.86 9.12
N ALA A 203 8.63 1.34 7.94
CA ALA A 203 9.99 1.49 7.44
C ALA A 203 10.17 2.88 6.79
N PRO A 204 11.38 3.47 6.87
CA PRO A 204 11.66 4.72 6.19
C PRO A 204 11.52 4.58 4.67
N ASP A 205 11.21 5.69 4.01
CA ASP A 205 11.07 5.84 2.56
C ASP A 205 9.99 4.95 1.94
N ARG A 206 8.93 4.65 2.72
CA ARG A 206 7.81 3.82 2.28
C ARG A 206 6.45 4.47 2.51
N SER A 207 5.53 4.15 1.61
CA SER A 207 4.13 4.55 1.67
C SER A 207 3.26 3.36 2.08
N TYR A 208 2.27 3.63 2.94
CA TYR A 208 1.40 2.63 3.52
C TYR A 208 -0.05 3.08 3.52
N THR A 209 -0.94 2.13 3.26
CA THR A 209 -2.38 2.28 3.46
C THR A 209 -2.83 1.31 4.56
N ILE A 210 -3.43 1.82 5.64
CA ILE A 210 -4.10 1.00 6.65
C ILE A 210 -5.56 0.85 6.24
N ILE A 211 -6.04 -0.39 6.17
CA ILE A 211 -7.45 -0.69 5.96
C ILE A 211 -8.10 -0.96 7.31
N ALA A 212 -8.94 -0.04 7.79
CA ALA A 212 -9.66 -0.18 9.04
C ALA A 212 -10.91 -1.07 8.83
N THR A 213 -10.97 -2.22 9.48
CA THR A 213 -12.06 -3.21 9.32
C THR A 213 -12.85 -3.37 10.62
N SER A 214 -14.10 -3.83 10.53
CA SER A 214 -14.95 -4.11 11.71
C SER A 214 -14.85 -5.56 12.22
N ALA A 215 -14.40 -6.49 11.37
CA ALA A 215 -14.49 -7.93 11.61
C ALA A 215 -13.14 -8.64 11.79
N THR A 216 -12.03 -7.92 11.60
CA THR A 216 -10.65 -8.46 11.68
C THR A 216 -9.70 -7.41 12.24
N ALA A 217 -8.46 -7.81 12.53
CA ALA A 217 -7.41 -6.83 12.75
C ALA A 217 -7.24 -5.96 11.49
N PRO A 218 -7.00 -4.64 11.63
CA PRO A 218 -6.75 -3.76 10.50
C PRO A 218 -5.56 -4.24 9.67
N VAL A 219 -5.62 -4.02 8.37
CA VAL A 219 -4.60 -4.50 7.44
C VAL A 219 -3.63 -3.37 7.12
N LEU A 220 -2.35 -3.53 7.46
CA LEU A 220 -1.29 -2.64 6.98
C LEU A 220 -0.82 -3.10 5.60
N VAL A 221 -1.05 -2.26 4.60
CA VAL A 221 -0.72 -2.56 3.21
C VAL A 221 0.41 -1.64 2.78
N PRO A 222 1.63 -2.15 2.53
CA PRO A 222 2.65 -1.35 1.85
C PRO A 222 2.17 -1.07 0.43
N ASP A 223 2.34 0.16 0.00
CA ASP A 223 1.96 0.58 -1.34
C ASP A 223 2.81 -0.13 -2.40
N CYS A 224 2.22 -0.34 -3.57
CA CYS A 224 2.97 -0.67 -4.77
C CYS A 224 3.86 0.53 -5.14
#